data_AF-A0A0X8FL73-F1
#
_entry.id   AF-A0A0X8FL73-F1
#
_cell.length_a   1.000
_cell.length_b   1.000
_cell.length_c   1.000
_cell.angle_alpha   90.00
_cell.angle_beta   90.00
_cell.angle_gamma   90.00
#
_symmetry.space_group_name_H-M   'P 1'
#
loop_
_entity.id
_entity.type
_entity.pdbx_description
1 polymer ?
#
loop_
_entity_poly.entity_id
_entity_poly.type
_entity_poly.pdbx_seq_one_letter_code
_entity_poly.pdbx_strand_id
1 'polypeptide(L)'
;MDLIGQLAQNRADLHDALAYREEIEDWQDDLASFGISLDHLADQSPKHEDTRQRAINISEKSAGHPPITKPLYQKKRLPIKLTAEFNQVSQKVIQGSKTFIISVIILFKEEYHLLVGWIKGEDENDLL
;
A
#
# COMPACT_ATOMS: atom_id res chain seq x y z
N MET A 1 27.21 -19.08 -13.45
CA MET A 1 26.16 -19.99 -13.97
C MET A 1 26.46 -20.31 -15.42
N ASP A 2 26.03 -21.47 -15.91
CA ASP A 2 26.05 -21.78 -17.34
C ASP A 2 24.94 -21.01 -18.07
N LEU A 3 24.93 -21.09 -19.42
CA LEU A 3 23.94 -20.42 -20.26
C LEU A 3 22.50 -20.82 -19.90
N ILE A 4 22.29 -22.08 -19.50
CA ILE A 4 20.99 -22.61 -19.08
C ILE A 4 20.53 -21.93 -17.78
N GLY A 5 21.42 -21.80 -16.79
CA GLY A 5 21.16 -21.08 -15.55
C GLY A 5 20.89 -19.59 -15.77
N GLN A 6 21.63 -18.94 -16.67
CA GLN A 6 21.36 -17.54 -17.04
C GLN A 6 19.98 -17.35 -17.70
N LEU A 7 19.60 -18.25 -18.60
CA LEU A 7 18.29 -18.21 -19.26
C LEU A 7 17.14 -18.49 -18.28
N ALA A 8 17.33 -19.40 -17.32
CA ALA A 8 16.36 -19.69 -16.29
C ALA A 8 16.16 -18.49 -15.34
N GLN A 9 17.26 -17.86 -14.90
CA GLN A 9 17.21 -16.66 -14.06
C GLN A 9 16.48 -15.51 -14.75
N ASN A 10 16.85 -15.19 -15.99
CA ASN A 10 16.18 -14.13 -16.76
C ASN A 10 14.68 -14.37 -16.92
N ARG A 11 14.26 -15.63 -17.06
CA ARG A 11 12.83 -15.98 -17.17
C ARG A 11 12.11 -15.79 -15.83
N ALA A 12 12.74 -16.14 -14.71
CA ALA A 12 12.19 -15.93 -13.38
C ALA A 12 12.05 -14.43 -13.08
N ASP A 13 13.11 -13.65 -13.30
CA ASP A 13 13.09 -12.19 -13.11
C ASP A 13 12.00 -11.51 -13.94
N LEU A 14 11.80 -11.96 -15.19
CA LEU A 14 10.73 -11.46 -16.06
C LEU A 14 9.35 -11.83 -15.52
N HIS A 15 9.17 -13.04 -15.01
CA HIS A 15 7.91 -13.47 -14.43
C HIS A 15 7.54 -12.62 -13.21
N ASP A 16 8.49 -12.35 -12.33
CA ASP A 16 8.26 -11.53 -11.14
C ASP A 16 7.93 -10.09 -11.54
N ALA A 17 8.67 -9.52 -12.50
CA ALA A 17 8.37 -8.19 -13.03
C ALA A 17 6.96 -8.08 -13.64
N LEU A 18 6.47 -9.14 -14.29
CA LEU A 18 5.10 -9.20 -14.82
C LEU A 18 4.06 -9.28 -13.70
N ALA A 19 4.30 -10.07 -12.65
CA ALA A 19 3.39 -10.18 -11.51
C ALA A 19 3.29 -8.86 -10.73
N TYR A 20 4.42 -8.18 -10.48
CA TYR A 20 4.42 -6.83 -9.89
C TYR A 20 3.63 -5.84 -10.74
N ARG A 21 3.81 -5.88 -12.07
CA ARG A 21 3.09 -5.00 -12.98
C ARG A 21 1.58 -5.22 -12.91
N GLU A 22 1.14 -6.47 -12.86
CA GLU A 22 -0.28 -6.82 -12.73
C GLU A 22 -0.87 -6.27 -11.42
N GLU A 23 -0.22 -6.49 -10.27
CA GLU A 23 -0.69 -5.90 -9.00
C GLU A 23 -0.70 -4.37 -9.01
N ILE A 24 0.27 -3.72 -9.66
CA ILE A 24 0.31 -2.25 -9.78
C ILE A 24 -0.87 -1.75 -10.62
N GLU A 25 -1.18 -2.41 -11.73
CA GLU A 25 -2.28 -2.04 -12.62
C GLU A 25 -3.63 -2.20 -11.92
N ASP A 26 -3.85 -3.33 -11.23
CA ASP A 26 -5.06 -3.58 -10.46
C ASP A 26 -5.20 -2.57 -9.30
N TRP A 27 -4.12 -2.32 -8.56
CA TRP A 27 -4.13 -1.34 -7.47
C TRP A 27 -4.40 0.08 -7.99
N GLN A 28 -3.87 0.43 -9.16
CA GLN A 28 -4.14 1.71 -9.80
C GLN A 28 -5.63 1.89 -10.11
N ASP A 29 -6.29 0.85 -10.62
CA ASP A 29 -7.73 0.88 -10.90
C ASP A 29 -8.56 1.02 -9.61
N ASP A 30 -8.17 0.33 -8.55
CA ASP A 30 -8.80 0.46 -7.25
C ASP A 30 -8.64 1.86 -6.66
N LEU A 31 -7.43 2.44 -6.72
CA LEU A 31 -7.16 3.82 -6.31
C LEU A 31 -8.02 4.81 -7.11
N ALA A 32 -8.17 4.59 -8.42
CA ALA A 32 -9.00 5.43 -9.27
C ALA A 32 -10.47 5.42 -8.80
N SER A 33 -10.98 4.29 -8.28
CA SER A 33 -12.31 4.22 -7.66
C SER A 33 -12.49 5.10 -6.41
N PHE A 34 -11.38 5.50 -5.77
CA PHE A 34 -11.33 6.47 -4.67
C PHE A 34 -10.99 7.90 -5.14
N GLY A 35 -10.81 8.11 -6.45
CA GLY A 35 -10.39 9.39 -7.01
C GLY A 35 -8.92 9.73 -6.74
N ILE A 36 -8.08 8.72 -6.55
CA ILE A 36 -6.64 8.87 -6.29
C ILE A 36 -5.88 8.38 -7.53
N SER A 37 -5.03 9.22 -8.11
CA SER A 37 -4.04 8.79 -9.11
C SER A 37 -2.71 8.46 -8.46
N LEU A 38 -1.86 7.66 -9.12
CA LEU A 38 -0.50 7.38 -8.63
C LEU A 38 0.34 8.65 -8.47
N ASP A 39 0.24 9.61 -9.41
CA ASP A 39 0.93 10.91 -9.30
C ASP A 39 0.46 11.69 -8.06
N HIS A 40 -0.85 11.74 -7.82
CA HIS A 40 -1.39 12.41 -6.64
C HIS A 40 -0.95 11.72 -5.35
N LEU A 41 -0.94 10.38 -5.34
CA LEU A 41 -0.44 9.61 -4.21
C LEU A 41 1.03 9.89 -3.95
N ALA A 42 1.87 9.93 -4.98
CA ALA A 42 3.30 10.26 -4.85
C ALA A 42 3.50 11.64 -4.22
N ASP A 43 2.76 12.65 -4.68
CA ASP A 43 2.82 14.01 -4.14
C ASP A 43 2.37 14.12 -2.67
N GLN A 44 1.36 13.32 -2.29
CA GLN A 44 0.79 13.32 -0.94
C GLN A 44 1.48 12.33 0.02
N SER A 45 2.44 11.56 -0.46
CA SER A 45 3.09 10.52 0.35
C SER A 45 4.00 11.15 1.43
N PRO A 46 4.04 10.56 2.65
CA PRO A 46 4.95 11.01 3.70
C PRO A 46 6.42 10.97 3.23
N LYS A 47 7.13 12.09 3.35
CA LYS A 47 8.54 12.20 2.93
C LYS A 47 9.53 11.68 3.96
N HIS A 48 9.18 11.76 5.24
CA HIS A 48 10.01 11.29 6.34
C HIS A 48 9.64 9.86 6.72
N GLU A 49 10.66 9.05 6.92
CA GLU A 49 10.52 7.61 7.19
C GLU A 49 9.63 7.33 8.40
N ASP A 50 9.88 7.98 9.54
CA ASP A 50 9.04 7.84 10.74
C ASP A 50 7.55 8.11 10.49
N THR A 51 7.24 9.05 9.59
CA THR A 51 5.86 9.39 9.24
C THR A 51 5.27 8.35 8.29
N ARG A 52 6.08 7.85 7.34
CA ARG A 52 5.72 6.77 6.42
C ARG A 52 5.41 5.48 7.19
N GLN A 53 6.34 5.00 8.01
CA GLN A 53 6.17 3.79 8.82
C GLN A 53 4.95 3.90 9.74
N ARG A 54 4.74 5.06 10.37
CA ARG A 54 3.54 5.30 11.18
C ARG A 54 2.26 5.18 10.36
N ALA A 55 2.24 5.72 9.15
CA ALA A 55 1.07 5.64 8.27
C ALA A 55 0.82 4.21 7.76
N ILE A 56 1.87 3.44 7.45
CA ILE A 56 1.77 2.01 7.11
C ILE A 56 1.14 1.24 8.27
N ASN A 57 1.67 1.41 9.50
CA ASN A 57 1.16 0.74 10.69
C ASN A 57 -0.31 1.08 10.98
N ILE A 58 -0.71 2.34 10.79
CA ILE A 58 -2.11 2.77 10.92
C ILE A 58 -2.99 2.07 9.89
N SER A 59 -2.50 1.96 8.66
CA SER A 59 -3.23 1.39 7.53
C SER A 59 -3.46 -0.11 7.71
N GLU A 60 -2.42 -0.84 8.09
CA GLU A 60 -2.50 -2.29 8.37
C GLU A 60 -3.54 -2.61 9.45
N LYS A 61 -3.45 -1.93 10.61
CA LYS A 61 -4.43 -2.10 11.70
C LYS A 61 -5.84 -1.75 11.24
N SER A 62 -5.97 -0.68 10.46
CA SER A 62 -7.28 -0.19 9.99
C SER A 62 -7.90 -1.11 8.94
N ALA A 63 -7.09 -1.74 8.08
CA ALA A 63 -7.55 -2.69 7.07
C ALA A 63 -8.24 -3.91 7.71
N GLY A 64 -7.74 -4.36 8.86
CA GLY A 64 -8.37 -5.41 9.67
C GLY A 64 -9.59 -4.98 10.47
N HIS A 65 -10.05 -3.73 10.37
CA HIS A 65 -11.13 -3.19 11.22
C HIS A 65 -12.38 -2.78 10.42
N PRO A 66 -13.42 -3.64 10.33
CA PRO A 66 -14.63 -3.38 9.55
C PRO A 66 -15.35 -2.06 9.83
N PRO A 67 -15.42 -1.54 11.08
CA PRO A 67 -15.98 -0.22 11.35
C PRO A 67 -15.28 0.93 10.61
N ILE A 68 -14.00 0.78 10.23
CA ILE A 68 -13.28 1.75 9.40
C ILE A 68 -13.45 1.42 7.92
N THR A 69 -13.25 0.16 7.51
CA THR A 69 -13.20 -0.20 6.09
C THR A 69 -14.57 -0.16 5.42
N LYS A 70 -15.65 -0.60 6.07
CA LYS A 70 -17.00 -0.54 5.50
C LYS A 70 -17.39 0.87 5.05
N PRO A 71 -17.36 1.91 5.93
CA PRO A 71 -17.68 3.25 5.49
C PRO A 71 -16.63 3.84 4.54
N LEU A 72 -15.35 3.44 4.65
CA LEU A 72 -14.32 3.85 3.69
C LEU A 72 -14.68 3.42 2.27
N TYR A 73 -14.99 2.14 2.04
CA TYR A 73 -15.32 1.62 0.72
C TYR A 73 -16.69 2.12 0.21
N GLN A 74 -17.67 2.28 1.11
CA GLN A 74 -19.00 2.80 0.75
C GLN A 74 -18.98 4.29 0.37
N LYS A 75 -18.23 5.11 1.11
CA LYS A 75 -18.25 6.57 0.95
C LYS A 75 -17.02 7.10 0.20
N LYS A 76 -16.07 6.22 -0.14
CA LYS A 76 -14.77 6.53 -0.72
C LYS A 76 -13.99 7.59 0.08
N ARG A 77 -14.14 7.58 1.41
CA ARG A 77 -13.57 8.56 2.34
C ARG A 77 -13.19 7.93 3.68
N LEU A 78 -11.98 8.20 4.15
CA LEU A 78 -11.50 7.70 5.44
C LEU A 78 -12.29 8.33 6.61
N PRO A 79 -12.87 7.52 7.54
CA PRO A 79 -13.54 8.05 8.73
C PRO A 79 -12.51 8.57 9.76
N ILE A 80 -11.94 9.76 9.49
CA ILE A 80 -10.79 10.35 10.20
C ILE A 80 -10.87 10.22 11.73
N LYS A 81 -12.00 10.59 12.33
CA LYS A 81 -12.18 10.54 13.79
C LYS A 81 -12.08 9.11 14.32
N LEU A 82 -12.79 8.18 13.71
CA LEU A 82 -12.78 6.76 14.11
C LEU A 82 -11.39 6.14 13.90
N THR A 83 -10.75 6.41 12.75
CA THR A 83 -9.40 5.91 12.46
C THR A 83 -8.38 6.45 13.46
N ALA A 84 -8.49 7.71 13.85
CA ALA A 84 -7.61 8.33 14.84
C ALA A 84 -7.78 7.72 16.24
N GLU A 85 -9.04 7.59 16.69
CA GLU A 85 -9.39 6.99 18.00
C GLU A 85 -8.93 5.53 18.08
N PHE A 86 -9.22 4.72 17.06
CA PHE A 86 -8.82 3.31 17.00
C PHE A 86 -7.30 3.13 17.05
N ASN A 87 -6.54 4.00 16.38
CA ASN A 87 -5.07 3.94 16.35
C ASN A 87 -4.40 4.73 17.48
N GLN A 88 -5.16 5.37 18.38
CA GLN A 88 -4.65 6.18 19.48
C GLN A 88 -3.71 7.32 19.04
N VAL A 89 -4.07 7.99 17.94
CA VAL A 89 -3.34 9.15 17.41
C VAL A 89 -4.27 10.35 17.29
N SER A 90 -3.70 11.53 17.05
CA SER A 90 -4.53 12.71 16.77
C SER A 90 -5.16 12.65 15.37
N GLN A 91 -6.32 13.28 15.19
CA GLN A 91 -6.93 13.43 13.87
C GLN A 91 -6.00 14.14 12.87
N LYS A 92 -5.10 15.03 13.35
CA LYS A 92 -4.09 15.70 12.53
C LYS A 92 -3.11 14.72 11.89
N VAL A 93 -2.71 13.67 12.62
CA VAL A 93 -1.83 12.60 12.09
C VAL A 93 -2.53 11.87 10.95
N ILE A 94 -3.80 11.49 11.13
CA ILE A 94 -4.58 10.81 10.09
C ILE A 94 -4.80 11.72 8.88
N GLN A 95 -5.20 12.98 9.11
CA GLN A 95 -5.48 13.94 8.04
C GLN A 95 -4.24 14.24 7.19
N GLY A 96 -3.07 14.35 7.83
CA GLY A 96 -1.80 14.64 7.15
C GLY A 96 -1.33 13.56 6.18
N SER A 97 -1.76 12.31 6.38
CA SER A 97 -1.38 11.17 5.55
C SER A 97 -2.58 10.45 4.95
N LYS A 98 -3.77 11.06 4.91
CA LYS A 98 -5.04 10.37 4.59
C LYS A 98 -5.03 9.66 3.23
N THR A 99 -4.45 10.28 2.19
CA THR A 99 -4.40 9.71 0.83
C THR A 99 -3.53 8.46 0.84
N PHE A 100 -2.36 8.56 1.47
CA PHE A 100 -1.46 7.42 1.67
C PHE A 100 -2.10 6.31 2.51
N ILE A 101 -2.78 6.66 3.61
CA ILE A 101 -3.46 5.69 4.48
C ILE A 101 -4.56 4.94 3.72
N ILE A 102 -5.40 5.63 2.93
CA ILE A 102 -6.42 4.98 2.11
C ILE A 102 -5.76 4.00 1.14
N SER A 103 -4.70 4.45 0.47
CA SER A 103 -3.99 3.66 -0.55
C SER A 103 -3.40 2.38 0.02
N VAL A 104 -2.78 2.45 1.20
CA VAL A 104 -2.21 1.29 1.88
C VAL A 104 -3.30 0.40 2.51
N ILE A 105 -4.43 0.94 2.97
CA ILE A 105 -5.57 0.12 3.39
C ILE A 105 -6.06 -0.75 2.23
N ILE A 106 -6.09 -0.21 1.00
CA ILE A 106 -6.46 -0.97 -0.20
C ILE A 106 -5.48 -2.11 -0.44
N LEU A 107 -4.16 -1.84 -0.37
CA LEU A 107 -3.12 -2.88 -0.48
C LEU A 107 -3.39 -4.09 0.43
N PHE A 108 -3.67 -3.82 1.71
CA PHE A 108 -3.98 -4.89 2.67
C PHE A 108 -5.36 -5.53 2.47
N LYS A 109 -6.34 -4.80 1.93
CA LYS A 109 -7.72 -5.29 1.81
C LYS A 109 -7.94 -6.16 0.58
N GLU A 110 -7.26 -5.84 -0.50
CA GLU A 110 -7.35 -6.53 -1.79
C GLU A 110 -6.24 -7.57 -1.96
N GLU A 111 -5.41 -7.75 -0.91
CA GLU A 111 -4.42 -8.82 -0.81
C GLU A 111 -3.32 -8.75 -1.89
N TYR A 112 -2.89 -7.53 -2.27
CA TYR A 112 -1.73 -7.28 -3.14
C TYR A 112 -0.42 -7.62 -2.42
N HIS A 113 -0.12 -8.92 -2.34
CA HIS A 113 0.95 -9.45 -1.50
C HIS A 113 2.34 -8.98 -1.90
N LEU A 114 2.63 -8.86 -3.20
CA LEU A 114 3.92 -8.37 -3.69
C LEU A 114 4.11 -6.90 -3.29
N LEU A 115 3.08 -6.07 -3.51
CA LEU A 115 3.14 -4.66 -3.12
C LEU A 115 3.18 -4.45 -1.61
N VAL A 116 2.50 -5.31 -0.83
CA VAL A 116 2.60 -5.32 0.63
C VAL A 116 4.02 -5.66 1.09
N GLY A 117 4.66 -6.66 0.48
CA GLY A 117 6.05 -7.02 0.75
C GLY A 117 7.00 -5.86 0.49
N TRP A 118 6.85 -5.24 -0.70
CA TRP A 118 7.61 -4.07 -1.11
C TRP A 118 7.52 -2.90 -0.13
N ILE A 119 6.32 -2.50 0.30
CA ILE A 119 6.18 -1.35 1.23
C ILE A 119 6.69 -1.65 2.64
N LYS A 120 6.79 -2.92 3.03
CA LYS A 120 7.29 -3.35 4.35
C LYS A 120 8.80 -3.59 4.36
N GLY A 121 9.46 -3.54 3.19
CA GLY A 121 10.86 -3.96 3.06
C GLY A 121 11.03 -5.47 3.31
N GLU A 122 9.99 -6.26 3.02
CA GLU A 122 10.02 -7.73 3.13
C GLU A 122 10.45 -8.39 1.81
N ASP A 123 10.75 -7.59 0.77
CA ASP A 123 11.30 -8.09 -0.49
C ASP A 123 12.74 -8.58 -0.32
N GLU A 124 13.02 -9.79 -0.82
CA GLU A 124 14.30 -10.51 -0.71
C GLU A 124 15.53 -9.77 -1.31
N ASN A 125 15.36 -8.58 -1.89
CA ASN A 125 16.43 -7.79 -2.50
C ASN A 125 17.23 -6.90 -1.52
N ASP A 126 16.83 -6.77 -0.25
CA ASP A 126 17.62 -6.09 0.80
C ASP A 126 18.60 -7.03 1.54
N LEU A 127 18.72 -8.30 1.10
CA LEU A 127 19.68 -9.29 1.62
C LEU A 127 20.89 -9.53 0.69
N LEU A 128 21.13 -8.65 -0.29
CA LEU A 128 22.31 -8.68 -1.18
C LEU A 128 23.40 -7.68 -0.77
#